data_AF-A0A5C6Q2F4-F1
#
_entry.id   AF-A0A5C6Q2F4-F1
#
_cell.length_a   1.000
_cell.length_b   1.000
_cell.length_c   1.000
_cell.angle_alpha   90.00
_cell.angle_beta   90.00
_cell.angle_gamma   90.00
#
_symmetry.space_group_name_H-M   'P 1'
#
loop_
_entity.id
_entity.type
_entity.pdbx_description
1 polymer ?
#
loop_
_entity_poly.entity_id
_entity_poly.type
_entity_poly.pdbx_seq_one_letter_code
_entity_poly.pdbx_strand_id
1 'polypeptide(L)'
;MIHTKSYNRHIKQAREAVKGTTGIDRIIAITEYFKEAGHPHADNTANQLIMDRMHYQQSDRDFAYKVMSEMAYLVTTNEELVAYSESIDWNI
;
A
#
# COMPACT_ATOMS: atom_id res chain seq x y z
N MET A 1 -3.89 14.18 8.61
CA MET A 1 -3.80 14.67 7.22
C MET A 1 -2.64 13.92 6.62
N ILE A 2 -2.87 13.00 5.68
CA ILE A 2 -1.80 12.19 5.10
C ILE A 2 -0.77 13.14 4.47
N HIS A 3 0.48 13.00 4.87
CA HIS A 3 1.60 13.59 4.18
C HIS A 3 1.67 12.96 2.79
N THR A 4 1.10 13.68 1.83
CA THR A 4 1.11 13.37 0.39
C THR A 4 2.51 13.00 -0.11
N LYS A 5 3.58 13.51 0.53
CA LYS A 5 4.97 13.12 0.25
C LYS A 5 5.27 11.65 0.56
N SER A 6 4.90 11.13 1.73
CA SER A 6 5.18 9.73 2.10
C SER A 6 4.34 8.77 1.26
N TYR A 7 3.05 9.06 1.12
CA TYR A 7 2.16 8.33 0.22
C TYR A 7 2.72 8.23 -1.21
N ASN A 8 3.08 9.37 -1.82
CA ASN A 8 3.62 9.40 -3.17
C ASN A 8 4.97 8.67 -3.29
N ARG A 9 5.79 8.69 -2.24
CA ARG A 9 7.03 7.92 -2.16
C ARG A 9 6.74 6.43 -2.26
N HIS A 10 5.79 5.91 -1.47
CA HIS A 10 5.43 4.49 -1.53
C HIS A 10 4.83 4.09 -2.87
N ILE A 11 3.97 4.92 -3.48
CA ILE A 11 3.43 4.65 -4.82
C ILE A 11 4.56 4.57 -5.86
N LYS A 12 5.52 5.49 -5.82
CA LYS A 12 6.66 5.48 -6.76
C LYS A 12 7.51 4.23 -6.58
N GLN A 13 7.86 3.89 -5.35
CA GLN A 13 8.68 2.71 -5.05
C GLN A 13 7.97 1.41 -5.41
N ALA A 14 6.67 1.29 -5.12
CA ALA A 14 5.85 0.13 -5.53
C ALA A 14 5.85 -0.05 -7.06
N ARG A 15 5.71 1.04 -7.82
CA ARG A 15 5.75 0.99 -9.30
C ARG A 15 7.09 0.49 -9.83
N GLU A 16 8.19 0.92 -9.23
CA GLU A 16 9.52 0.43 -9.60
C GLU A 16 9.70 -1.04 -9.22
N ALA A 17 9.24 -1.44 -8.03
CA ALA A 17 9.34 -2.82 -7.55
C ALA A 17 8.59 -3.82 -8.44
N VAL A 18 7.47 -3.41 -9.05
CA VAL A 18 6.64 -4.31 -9.86
C VAL A 18 6.86 -4.16 -11.37
N LYS A 19 7.90 -3.43 -11.78
CA LYS A 19 8.19 -3.21 -13.19
C LYS A 19 8.44 -4.54 -13.90
N GLY A 20 7.78 -4.76 -15.03
CA GLY A 20 7.88 -5.99 -15.82
C GLY A 20 6.93 -7.12 -15.41
N THR A 21 6.26 -7.01 -14.26
CA THR A 21 5.19 -7.95 -13.86
C THR A 21 3.86 -7.59 -14.54
N THR A 22 2.92 -8.52 -14.67
CA THR A 22 1.56 -8.29 -15.22
C THR A 22 0.51 -9.13 -14.49
N GLY A 23 -0.78 -8.88 -14.75
CA GLY A 23 -1.88 -9.69 -14.21
C GLY A 23 -1.82 -9.88 -12.70
N ILE A 24 -1.97 -11.13 -12.25
CA ILE A 24 -1.91 -11.50 -10.83
C ILE A 24 -0.49 -11.39 -10.24
N ASP A 25 0.55 -11.67 -11.03
CA ASP A 25 1.95 -11.58 -10.58
C ASP A 25 2.30 -10.14 -10.15
N ARG A 26 1.72 -9.15 -10.84
CA ARG A 26 1.85 -7.75 -10.43
C ARG A 26 1.24 -7.48 -9.06
N ILE A 27 0.10 -8.10 -8.76
CA ILE A 27 -0.56 -7.92 -7.47
C ILE A 27 0.25 -8.57 -6.36
N ILE A 28 0.76 -9.78 -6.59
CA ILE A 28 1.68 -10.47 -5.66
C ILE A 28 2.91 -9.59 -5.38
N ALA A 29 3.54 -9.03 -6.42
CA ALA A 29 4.69 -8.16 -6.26
C ALA A 29 4.37 -6.85 -5.51
N ILE A 30 3.18 -6.27 -5.71
CA ILE A 30 2.73 -5.09 -4.94
C ILE A 30 2.59 -5.48 -3.46
N THR A 31 1.94 -6.61 -3.19
CA THR A 31 1.71 -7.12 -1.83
C THR A 31 3.03 -7.35 -1.10
N GLU A 32 4.01 -7.99 -1.75
CA GLU A 32 5.31 -8.27 -1.15
C GLU A 32 6.07 -6.97 -0.83
N TYR A 33 6.08 -6.01 -1.77
CA TYR A 33 6.67 -4.69 -1.51
C TYR A 33 6.04 -4.02 -0.28
N PHE A 34 4.71 -4.03 -0.14
CA PHE A 34 4.06 -3.38 1.00
C PHE A 34 4.21 -4.15 2.30
N LYS A 35 4.38 -5.47 2.24
CA LYS A 35 4.75 -6.31 3.39
C LYS A 35 6.13 -5.92 3.92
N GLU A 36 7.11 -5.79 3.02
CA GLU A 36 8.46 -5.30 3.37
C GLU A 36 8.43 -3.85 3.89
N ALA A 37 7.54 -3.01 3.35
CA ALA A 37 7.34 -1.63 3.79
C ALA A 37 6.57 -1.52 5.13
N GLY A 38 6.24 -2.65 5.79
CA GLY A 38 5.61 -2.65 7.12
C GLY A 38 4.09 -2.56 7.14
N HIS A 39 3.41 -2.90 6.03
CA HIS A 39 1.95 -2.98 6.02
C HIS A 39 1.47 -4.11 6.95
N PRO A 40 0.59 -3.84 7.93
CA PRO A 40 0.27 -4.80 9.00
C PRO A 40 -0.40 -6.07 8.50
N HIS A 41 -1.22 -5.98 7.45
CA HIS A 41 -2.01 -7.09 6.91
C HIS A 41 -2.02 -7.11 5.36
N ALA A 42 -0.84 -7.03 4.73
CA ALA A 42 -0.74 -6.88 3.27
C ALA A 42 -1.50 -7.98 2.49
N ASP A 43 -1.30 -9.24 2.90
CA ASP A 43 -1.94 -10.40 2.27
C ASP A 43 -3.48 -10.34 2.38
N ASN A 44 -4.01 -9.98 3.54
CA ASN A 44 -5.45 -9.85 3.76
C ASN A 44 -6.05 -8.72 2.92
N THR A 45 -5.38 -7.56 2.86
CA THR A 45 -5.81 -6.43 2.03
C THR A 45 -5.83 -6.80 0.55
N ALA A 46 -4.78 -7.46 0.06
CA ALA A 46 -4.74 -7.91 -1.33
C ALA A 46 -5.86 -8.91 -1.65
N ASN A 47 -6.07 -9.91 -0.78
CA ASN A 47 -7.12 -10.91 -0.95
C ASN A 47 -8.50 -10.27 -0.98
N GLN A 48 -8.79 -9.34 -0.06
CA GLN A 48 -10.07 -8.61 -0.06
C GLN A 48 -10.26 -7.83 -1.36
N LEU A 49 -9.24 -7.11 -1.83
CA LEU A 49 -9.34 -6.34 -3.06
C LEU A 49 -9.51 -7.22 -4.31
N ILE A 50 -8.88 -8.40 -4.34
CA ILE A 50 -9.07 -9.39 -5.42
C ILE A 50 -10.52 -9.88 -5.43
N MET A 51 -11.10 -10.18 -4.26
CA MET A 51 -12.50 -10.58 -4.15
C MET A 51 -13.43 -9.45 -4.59
N ASP A 52 -13.18 -8.21 -4.14
CA ASP A 52 -13.95 -7.03 -4.57
C ASP A 52 -13.88 -6.85 -6.08
N ARG A 53 -12.71 -7.08 -6.70
CA ARG A 53 -12.53 -6.99 -8.16
C ARG A 53 -13.50 -7.89 -8.91
N MET A 54 -13.86 -9.06 -8.38
CA MET A 54 -14.84 -9.95 -9.03
C MET A 54 -16.21 -9.30 -9.21
N HIS A 55 -16.52 -8.28 -8.41
CA HIS A 55 -17.79 -7.54 -8.45
C HIS A 55 -17.74 -6.27 -9.31
N TYR A 56 -16.56 -5.83 -9.76
CA TYR A 56 -16.38 -4.59 -10.51
C TYR A 56 -15.58 -4.82 -11.78
N GLN A 57 -16.06 -4.32 -12.92
CA GLN A 57 -15.28 -4.33 -14.17
C GLN A 57 -14.13 -3.32 -14.09
N GLN A 58 -12.99 -3.75 -13.54
CA GLN A 58 -11.76 -2.97 -13.46
C GLN A 58 -10.66 -3.53 -14.37
N SER A 59 -10.01 -2.63 -15.10
CA SER A 59 -8.81 -2.95 -15.87
C SER A 59 -7.68 -3.40 -14.95
N ASP A 60 -6.74 -4.22 -15.45
CA ASP A 60 -5.56 -4.64 -14.67
C ASP A 60 -4.75 -3.44 -14.16
N ARG A 61 -4.69 -2.36 -14.95
CA ARG A 61 -3.97 -1.14 -14.59
C ARG A 61 -4.64 -0.42 -13.43
N ASP A 62 -5.95 -0.22 -13.51
CA ASP A 62 -6.71 0.48 -12.46
C ASP A 62 -6.75 -0.34 -11.19
N PHE A 63 -6.88 -1.67 -11.32
CA PHE A 63 -6.83 -2.57 -10.19
C PHE A 63 -5.47 -2.53 -9.48
N ALA A 64 -4.36 -2.64 -10.22
CA ALA A 64 -3.03 -2.52 -9.64
C ALA A 64 -2.82 -1.18 -8.92
N TYR A 65 -3.32 -0.08 -9.50
CA TYR A 65 -3.27 1.23 -8.86
C TYR A 65 -4.12 1.31 -7.59
N LYS A 66 -5.30 0.68 -7.57
CA LYS A 66 -6.14 0.57 -6.36
C LYS A 66 -5.39 -0.16 -5.25
N VAL A 67 -4.81 -1.32 -5.53
CA VAL A 67 -4.04 -2.09 -4.54
C VAL A 67 -2.88 -1.26 -3.97
N MET A 68 -2.10 -0.59 -4.83
CA MET A 68 -1.03 0.29 -4.37
C MET A 68 -1.54 1.43 -3.47
N SER A 69 -2.69 2.03 -3.83
CA SER A 69 -3.25 3.18 -3.12
C SER A 69 -3.74 2.79 -1.72
N GLU A 70 -4.50 1.70 -1.61
CA GLU A 70 -5.02 1.19 -0.34
C GLU A 70 -3.88 0.80 0.62
N MET A 71 -2.86 0.10 0.11
CA MET A 71 -1.72 -0.29 0.94
C MET A 71 -0.85 0.91 1.33
N ALA A 72 -0.57 1.83 0.39
CA ALA A 72 0.21 3.03 0.68
C ALA A 72 -0.48 3.92 1.72
N TYR A 73 -1.82 4.02 1.67
CA TYR A 73 -2.60 4.76 2.65
C TYR A 73 -2.34 4.23 4.06
N LEU A 74 -2.46 2.92 4.27
CA LEU A 74 -2.34 2.35 5.61
C LEU A 74 -0.90 2.39 6.13
N VAL A 75 0.10 2.08 5.30
CA VAL A 75 1.52 2.21 5.67
C VAL A 75 1.83 3.64 6.08
N THR A 76 1.46 4.62 5.25
CA THR A 76 1.73 6.03 5.52
C THR A 76 1.04 6.50 6.81
N THR A 77 -0.21 6.07 7.03
CA THR A 77 -0.95 6.39 8.26
C THR A 77 -0.22 5.86 9.49
N ASN A 78 0.30 4.63 9.44
CA ASN A 78 1.02 4.05 10.56
C ASN A 78 2.39 4.72 10.80
N GLU A 79 3.15 5.01 9.74
CA GLU A 79 4.40 5.77 9.84
C GLU A 79 4.18 7.12 10.53
N GLU A 80 3.10 7.82 10.18
CA GLU A 80 2.75 9.11 10.79
C GLU A 80 2.36 8.98 12.25
N LEU A 81 1.58 7.95 12.61
CA LEU A 81 1.19 7.71 13.99
C LEU A 81 2.40 7.38 14.87
N VAL A 82 3.36 6.60 14.34
CA VAL A 82 4.62 6.31 15.02
C VAL A 82 5.44 7.58 15.20
N ALA A 83 5.69 8.33 14.12
CA ALA A 83 6.43 9.59 14.18
C ALA A 83 5.80 10.61 15.14
N TYR A 84 4.47 10.68 15.16
CA TYR A 84 3.74 11.51 16.11
C TYR A 84 3.93 11.03 17.56
N SER A 85 3.81 9.72 17.82
CA SER A 85 4.02 9.15 19.16
C SER A 85 5.43 9.35 19.69
N GLU A 86 6.43 9.34 18.82
CA GLU A 86 7.85 9.59 19.14
C GLU A 86 8.13 11.09 19.36
N SER A 87 7.33 11.97 18.78
CA SER A 87 7.43 13.43 18.97
C SER A 87 6.79 13.92 20.28
N ILE A 88 5.95 13.08 20.92
CA ILE A 88 5.36 13.40 22.21
C ILE A 88 6.36 13.04 23.31
N ASP A 89 6.80 14.03 24.08
CA ASP A 89 7.50 13.80 25.33
C ASP A 89 6.49 13.33 26.38
N TRP A 90 6.51 12.03 26.67
CA TRP A 90 5.62 11.40 27.64
C TRP A 90 5.99 11.67 29.10
N ASN A 91 7.01 12.51 29.36
CA ASN A 91 7.45 12.90 30.70
C ASN A 91 6.81 14.23 31.17
N ILE A 92 5.49 14.23 31.38
CA ILE A 92 4.81 15.23 32.23
C ILE A 92 4.49 14.59 33.57
#